data_AF-A0A535E5S0-F1
#
_entry.id   AF-A0A535E5S0-F1
#
_cell.length_a   1.000
_cell.length_b   1.000
_cell.length_c   1.000
_cell.angle_alpha   90.00
_cell.angle_beta   90.00
_cell.angle_gamma   90.00
#
_symmetry.space_group_name_H-M   'P 1'
#
loop_
_entity.id
_entity.type
_entity.pdbx_description
1 polymer ?
#
loop_
_entity_poly.entity_id
_entity_poly.type
_entity_poly.pdbx_seq_one_letter_code
_entity_poly.pdbx_strand_id
1 'polypeptide(L)'
;MIEEACAMIERVEARERRSREAKYGRRNKIRYIDRLLNELEMLNLADEARVPERLAMELGRLLAESEVVQVGLQPRLESVNEAMDVLYELQDSLMFNDPEEE
;
A
#
# COMPACT_ATOMS: atom_id res chain seq x y z
N MET A 1 -27.67 4.07 33.54
CA MET A 1 -26.83 5.25 33.23
C MET A 1 -25.33 4.96 33.28
N ILE A 2 -24.79 4.19 34.25
CA ILE A 2 -23.36 3.83 34.25
C ILE A 2 -23.03 2.75 33.20
N GLU A 3 -23.89 1.76 33.01
CA GLU A 3 -23.68 0.67 32.03
C GLU A 3 -23.65 1.17 30.57
N GLU A 4 -24.47 2.16 30.21
CA GLU A 4 -24.44 2.79 28.89
C GLU A 4 -23.15 3.59 28.64
N ALA A 5 -22.63 4.26 29.68
CA ALA A 5 -21.39 5.01 29.59
C ALA A 5 -20.17 4.07 29.41
N CYS A 6 -20.13 2.95 30.13
CA CYS A 6 -19.09 1.93 29.97
C CYS A 6 -19.11 1.31 28.55
N ALA A 7 -20.30 0.98 28.03
CA ALA A 7 -20.44 0.45 26.68
C ALA A 7 -20.07 1.46 25.58
N MET A 8 -20.27 2.77 25.81
CA MET A 8 -19.77 3.81 24.89
C MET A 8 -18.24 3.91 24.92
N ILE A 9 -17.61 3.86 26.10
CA ILE A 9 -16.15 3.94 26.24
C ILE A 9 -15.48 2.77 25.51
N GLU A 10 -15.96 1.54 25.72
CA GLU A 10 -15.41 0.36 25.04
C GLU A 10 -15.52 0.44 23.51
N ARG A 11 -16.62 1.01 22.99
CA ARG A 11 -16.81 1.20 21.54
C ARG A 11 -15.86 2.26 20.98
N VAL A 12 -15.63 3.36 21.70
CA VAL A 12 -14.69 4.41 21.30
C VAL A 12 -13.26 3.88 21.31
N GLU A 13 -12.85 3.17 22.36
CA GLU A 13 -11.51 2.56 22.44
C GLU A 13 -11.28 1.50 21.35
N ALA A 14 -12.28 0.67 21.05
CA ALA A 14 -12.20 -0.30 19.98
C ALA A 14 -12.08 0.36 18.59
N ARG A 15 -12.78 1.49 18.37
CA ARG A 15 -12.67 2.27 17.13
C ARG A 15 -11.31 2.93 17.00
N GLU A 16 -10.78 3.52 18.07
CA GLU A 16 -9.44 4.10 18.08
C GLU A 16 -8.36 3.04 17.83
N ARG A 17 -8.48 1.86 18.43
CA ARG A 17 -7.53 0.76 18.24
C ARG A 17 -7.50 0.30 16.78
N ARG A 18 -8.68 0.08 16.18
CA ARG A 18 -8.79 -0.27 14.75
C ARG A 18 -8.25 0.83 13.84
N SER A 19 -8.52 2.09 14.15
CA SER A 19 -7.97 3.23 13.41
C SER A 19 -6.45 3.27 13.48
N ARG A 20 -5.87 3.10 14.67
CA ARG A 20 -4.41 3.03 14.86
C ARG A 20 -3.81 1.84 14.11
N GLU A 21 -4.37 0.65 14.23
CA GLU A 21 -3.93 -0.56 13.53
C GLU A 21 -3.97 -0.37 12.01
N ALA A 22 -5.07 0.17 11.47
CA ALA A 22 -5.21 0.50 10.06
C ALA A 22 -4.19 1.56 9.62
N LYS A 23 -3.97 2.61 10.41
CA LYS A 23 -3.01 3.68 10.14
C LYS A 23 -1.56 3.18 10.14
N TYR A 24 -1.19 2.32 11.11
CA TYR A 24 0.13 1.71 11.14
C TYR A 24 0.31 0.71 9.98
N GLY A 25 -0.73 -0.05 9.62
CA GLY A 25 -0.74 -0.88 8.41
C GLY A 25 -0.52 -0.06 7.14
N ARG A 26 -1.25 1.05 6.98
CA ARG A 26 -1.13 1.97 5.84
C ARG A 26 0.27 2.58 5.73
N ARG A 27 0.81 3.13 6.83
CA ARG A 27 2.17 3.69 6.88
C ARG A 27 3.24 2.67 6.55
N ASN A 28 3.09 1.44 7.02
CA ASN A 28 4.02 0.37 6.70
C ASN A 28 3.96 -0.02 5.21
N LYS A 29 2.76 -0.05 4.61
CA LYS A 29 2.57 -0.26 3.17
C LYS A 29 3.20 0.86 2.34
N ILE A 30 2.98 2.13 2.69
CA ILE A 30 3.59 3.28 2.00
C ILE A 30 5.13 3.18 2.04
N ARG A 31 5.71 2.94 3.22
CA ARG A 31 7.16 2.77 3.36
C ARG A 31 7.71 1.58 2.57
N TYR A 32 6.91 0.54 2.38
CA TYR A 32 7.31 -0.60 1.58
C TYR A 32 7.30 -0.25 0.09
N ILE A 33 6.27 0.45 -0.39
CA ILE A 33 6.19 0.99 -1.75
C ILE A 33 7.35 1.94 -2.03
N ASP A 34 7.67 2.87 -1.12
CA ASP A 34 8.81 3.80 -1.26
C ASP A 34 10.14 3.07 -1.48
N ARG A 35 10.35 1.94 -0.79
CA ARG A 35 11.56 1.13 -0.98
C ARG A 35 11.60 0.49 -2.36
N LEU A 36 10.48 -0.06 -2.83
CA LEU A 36 10.41 -0.67 -4.16
C LEU A 36 10.58 0.39 -5.27
N LEU A 37 9.97 1.57 -5.12
CA LEU A 37 10.15 2.71 -6.01
C LEU A 37 11.63 3.12 -6.09
N ASN A 38 12.30 3.27 -4.95
CA ASN A 38 13.74 3.59 -4.95
C ASN A 38 14.57 2.52 -5.68
N GLU A 39 14.28 1.23 -5.50
CA GLU A 39 15.01 0.17 -6.22
C GLU A 39 14.78 0.25 -7.75
N LEU A 40 13.55 0.53 -8.18
CA LEU A 40 13.20 0.73 -9.59
C LEU A 40 13.82 2.01 -10.18
N GLU A 41 13.82 3.12 -9.43
CA GLU A 41 14.48 4.36 -9.84
C GLU A 41 15.98 4.16 -10.05
N MET A 42 16.64 3.41 -9.16
CA MET A 42 18.07 3.09 -9.32
C MET A 42 18.34 2.23 -10.57
N LEU A 43 17.42 1.33 -10.94
CA LEU A 43 17.51 0.56 -12.18
C LEU A 43 17.31 1.46 -13.40
N ASN A 44 16.32 2.36 -13.35
CA ASN A 44 16.06 3.32 -14.41
C ASN A 44 17.26 4.25 -14.64
N LEU A 45 17.89 4.74 -13.55
CA LEU A 45 19.12 5.55 -13.61
C LEU A 45 20.32 4.79 -14.18
N ALA A 46 20.31 3.45 -14.10
CA ALA A 46 21.34 2.59 -14.67
C ALA A 46 21.03 2.16 -16.12
N ASP A 47 20.01 2.75 -16.75
CA ASP A 47 19.46 2.35 -18.06
C ASP A 47 19.01 0.87 -18.12
N GLU A 48 18.69 0.27 -16.97
CA GLU A 48 18.12 -1.08 -16.92
C GLU A 48 16.61 -0.99 -17.14
N ALA A 49 16.18 -1.45 -18.31
CA ALA A 49 14.77 -1.39 -18.70
C ALA A 49 13.94 -2.50 -18.07
N ARG A 50 14.54 -3.63 -17.67
CA ARG A 50 13.80 -4.81 -17.19
C ARG A 50 13.79 -4.89 -15.67
N VAL A 51 12.65 -5.32 -15.13
CA VAL A 51 12.52 -5.57 -13.69
C VAL A 51 13.22 -6.89 -13.33
N PRO A 52 14.18 -6.89 -12.38
CA PRO A 52 14.75 -8.11 -11.83
C PRO A 52 13.70 -9.03 -11.22
N GLU A 53 13.88 -10.35 -11.34
CA GLU A 53 12.91 -11.35 -10.87
C GLU A 53 12.53 -11.18 -9.39
N ARG A 54 13.51 -10.84 -8.53
CA ARG A 54 13.28 -10.54 -7.11
C ARG A 54 12.22 -9.45 -6.93
N LEU A 55 12.37 -8.34 -7.65
CA LEU A 55 11.46 -7.20 -7.57
C LEU A 55 10.10 -7.54 -8.19
N ALA A 56 10.08 -8.26 -9.30
CA ALA A 56 8.83 -8.72 -9.93
C ALA A 56 8.01 -9.61 -8.97
N MET A 57 8.67 -10.50 -8.21
CA MET A 57 8.00 -11.33 -7.20
C MET A 57 7.45 -10.50 -6.03
N GLU A 58 8.22 -9.53 -5.54
CA GLU A 58 7.80 -8.64 -4.46
C GLU A 58 6.60 -7.76 -4.86
N LEU A 59 6.66 -7.19 -6.07
CA LEU A 59 5.56 -6.45 -6.68
C LEU A 59 4.31 -7.33 -6.85
N GLY A 60 4.48 -8.55 -7.37
CA GLY A 60 3.36 -9.49 -7.51
C GLY A 60 2.66 -9.81 -6.19
N ARG A 61 3.41 -9.95 -5.09
CA ARG A 61 2.83 -10.14 -3.74
C ARG A 61 2.07 -8.90 -3.27
N LEU A 62 2.68 -7.72 -3.43
CA LEU A 62 2.08 -6.45 -3.03
C LEU A 62 0.76 -6.16 -3.77
N LEU A 63 0.71 -6.45 -5.07
CA LEU A 63 -0.48 -6.29 -5.89
C LEU A 63 -1.56 -7.32 -5.50
N ALA A 64 -1.17 -8.57 -5.22
CA ALA A 64 -2.11 -9.60 -4.78
C ALA A 64 -2.74 -9.29 -3.41
N GLU A 65 -2.02 -8.60 -2.52
CA GLU A 65 -2.51 -8.15 -1.21
C GLU A 65 -3.34 -6.86 -1.27
N SER A 66 -3.39 -6.18 -2.42
CA SER A 66 -4.10 -4.92 -2.60
C SER A 66 -5.39 -5.16 -3.37
N GLU A 67 -6.54 -5.09 -2.68
CA GLU A 67 -7.88 -5.21 -3.28
C GLU A 67 -8.16 -4.20 -4.41
N VAL A 68 -7.32 -3.17 -4.53
CA VAL A 68 -7.35 -2.12 -5.57
C VAL A 68 -7.01 -2.68 -6.96
N VAL A 69 -6.25 -3.77 -7.05
CA VAL A 69 -5.83 -4.34 -8.34
C VAL A 69 -6.86 -5.37 -8.78
N GLN A 70 -7.90 -4.90 -9.48
CA GLN A 70 -8.83 -5.78 -10.18
C GLN A 70 -8.06 -6.78 -11.05
N VAL A 71 -8.60 -8.01 -11.10
CA VAL A 71 -8.11 -9.24 -11.77
C VAL A 71 -7.70 -9.07 -13.26
N GLY A 72 -7.80 -7.88 -13.85
CA GLY A 72 -7.29 -7.53 -15.19
C GLY A 72 -5.87 -6.94 -15.24
N LEU A 73 -5.31 -6.51 -14.10
CA LEU A 73 -3.95 -5.98 -13.96
C LEU A 73 -3.05 -7.03 -13.28
N GLN A 74 -2.84 -8.17 -13.94
CA GLN A 74 -1.54 -8.82 -13.80
C GLN A 74 -0.65 -8.23 -14.89
N PRO A 75 -0.11 -7.00 -14.74
CA PRO A 75 0.93 -6.61 -15.65
C PRO A 75 2.04 -7.63 -15.40
N ARG A 76 2.42 -8.37 -16.44
CA ARG A 76 3.81 -8.77 -16.48
C ARG A 76 4.53 -7.44 -16.47
N LEU A 77 5.07 -7.07 -15.31
CA LEU A 77 5.87 -5.87 -15.13
C LEU A 77 7.17 -6.13 -15.89
N GLU A 78 7.07 -6.05 -17.21
CA GLU A 78 8.14 -6.38 -18.15
C GLU A 78 9.15 -5.24 -18.17
N SER A 79 8.70 -4.02 -17.84
CA SER A 79 9.55 -2.84 -17.74
C SER A 79 9.55 -2.18 -16.36
N VAL A 80 10.67 -1.53 -16.05
CA VAL A 80 10.85 -0.71 -14.85
C VAL A 80 9.84 0.43 -14.80
N ASN A 81 9.56 1.09 -15.94
CA ASN A 81 8.62 2.20 -15.99
C ASN A 81 7.19 1.77 -15.66
N GLU A 82 6.70 0.66 -16.24
CA GLU A 82 5.37 0.13 -15.91
C GLU A 82 5.25 -0.24 -14.42
N ALA A 83 6.33 -0.78 -13.84
CA ALA A 83 6.36 -1.10 -12.41
C ALA A 83 6.30 0.16 -11.54
N MET A 84 6.99 1.23 -11.93
CA MET A 84 6.93 2.52 -11.24
C MET A 84 5.53 3.13 -11.32
N ASP A 85 4.92 3.15 -12.51
CA ASP A 85 3.57 3.70 -12.72
C ASP A 85 2.53 3.01 -11.81
N VAL A 86 2.53 1.67 -11.77
CA VAL A 86 1.63 0.91 -10.90
C VAL A 86 1.88 1.19 -9.42
N LEU A 87 3.14 1.32 -9.01
CA LEU A 87 3.47 1.65 -7.62
C LEU A 87 3.03 3.06 -7.23
N TYR A 88 3.14 4.04 -8.13
CA TYR A 88 2.64 5.39 -7.89
C TYR A 88 1.11 5.40 -7.74
N GLU A 89 0.37 4.69 -8.61
CA GLU A 89 -1.08 4.57 -8.47
C GLU A 89 -1.47 3.90 -7.14
N LEU A 90 -0.75 2.85 -6.74
CA LEU A 90 -1.00 2.18 -5.48
C LEU A 90 -0.69 3.10 -4.28
N GLN A 91 0.42 3.84 -4.34
CA GLN A 91 0.77 4.82 -3.31
C GLN A 91 -0.28 5.91 -3.20
N ASP A 92 -0.72 6.48 -4.32
CA ASP A 92 -1.77 7.50 -4.37
C ASP A 92 -3.07 6.96 -3.76
N SER A 93 -3.47 5.73 -4.11
CA SER A 93 -4.66 5.11 -3.52
C SER A 93 -4.56 4.99 -2.00
N LEU A 94 -3.37 4.76 -1.44
CA LEU A 94 -3.15 4.69 0.00
C LEU A 94 -3.08 6.07 0.66
N MET A 95 -2.76 7.11 -0.11
CA MET A 95 -2.74 8.50 0.37
C MET A 95 -4.16 9.07 0.42
N PHE A 96 -5.00 8.81 -0.61
CA PHE A 96 -6.36 9.37 -0.72
C PHE A 96 -7.45 8.56 -0.01
N ASN A 97 -7.23 7.29 0.33
CA ASN A 97 -8.18 6.48 1.10
C ASN A 97 -8.00 6.63 2.63
N ASP A 98 -7.55 7.79 3.12
CA ASP A 98 -7.42 8.02 4.57
C ASP A 98 -8.80 8.33 5.18
N PRO A 99 -9.36 7.47 6.06
CA PRO A 99 -10.63 7.76 6.73
C PRO A 99 -10.57 8.92 7.74
N GLU A 100 -9.42 9.59 7.88
CA GLU A 100 -9.25 10.84 8.65
C GLU A 100 -9.45 12.11 7.81
N GLU A 101 -9.69 12.02 6.48
CA GLU A 101 -9.97 13.17 5.61
C GLU A 101 -11.48 13.48 5.41
N GLU A 102 -12.39 12.75 6.08
CA GLU A 102 -13.83 13.09 6.18
C GLU A 102 -14.27 13.55 7.59
#